data_AF-X0RGG2-F1
#
_entry.id   AF-X0RGG2-F1
#
_cell.length_a   1.000
_cell.length_b   1.000
_cell.length_c   1.000
_cell.angle_alpha   90.00
_cell.angle_beta   90.00
_cell.angle_gamma   90.00
#
_symmetry.space_group_name_H-M   'P 1'
#
loop_
_entity.id
_entity.type
_entity.pdbx_description
1 polymer ?
#
loop_
_entity_poly.entity_id
_entity_poly.type
_entity_poly.pdbx_seq_one_letter_code
_entity_poly.pdbx_strand_id
1 'polypeptide(L)'
;VYPVDLISGKVKIHNKYNFISLDFANISWELTANGAIIQKGQLSTPKVNPGAQVEVKIPFNQPELEPITEYHLKISFILAEKNSWAEKGHLLAWDQLQIPYETPGLMGLSIEKMSIVNLQDSGAAYIVQGVDFKVSIGKKSGAIESINYKGRELVAKPLVPNFWRAPTDNELGELSYSPETKDIVKKEHWEDASKNRKVKKINIDEINTQIVQITVLTELPPPEKNLKTIYSIFGSGDIIVENFFTPNKDMIRFGMQMEVPEELNTMTWFGKGPHETMFDRKTGAAVGIYSDKVENLIHHYVKPQENGNRTDVRWVALTDENGSGLFVSDNGGTLLNASVWPYSMEDLANAAHDHELPTRENITFNIDYKQRGVGGDIPAVAVLHKEFKL
;
A
#
# COMPACT_ATOMS: atom_id res chain seq x y z
N VAL A 1 9.60 23.13 2.29
CA VAL A 1 9.60 24.03 1.10
C VAL A 1 8.15 24.35 0.79
N TYR A 2 7.81 25.47 0.17
CA TYR A 2 6.41 25.79 -0.17
C TYR A 2 6.25 26.01 -1.68
N PRO A 3 5.20 25.46 -2.31
CA PRO A 3 4.93 25.72 -3.72
C PRO A 3 4.59 27.20 -3.94
N VAL A 4 5.08 27.78 -5.04
CA VAL A 4 4.67 29.12 -5.52
C VAL A 4 4.07 28.99 -6.92
N ASP A 5 4.80 28.37 -7.84
CA ASP A 5 4.33 27.96 -9.17
C ASP A 5 5.17 26.75 -9.61
N LEU A 6 4.65 25.55 -9.38
CA LEU A 6 5.38 24.31 -9.61
C LEU A 6 5.60 24.02 -11.09
N ILE A 7 4.72 24.48 -11.99
CA ILE A 7 4.87 24.24 -13.43
C ILE A 7 6.11 24.99 -13.97
N SER A 8 6.33 26.22 -13.49
CA SER A 8 7.53 26.99 -13.85
C SER A 8 8.74 26.76 -12.92
N GLY A 9 8.62 25.83 -11.97
CA GLY A 9 9.66 25.44 -11.02
C GLY A 9 9.91 26.45 -9.90
N LYS A 10 8.98 27.36 -9.61
CA LYS A 10 9.11 28.33 -8.51
C LYS A 10 8.63 27.77 -7.18
N VAL A 11 9.50 27.86 -6.18
CA VAL A 11 9.21 27.45 -4.80
C VAL A 11 9.75 28.49 -3.82
N LYS A 12 9.21 28.47 -2.60
CA LYS A 12 9.67 29.30 -1.49
C LYS A 12 10.40 28.44 -0.46
N ILE A 13 11.64 28.80 -0.17
CA ILE A 13 12.47 28.19 0.88
C ILE A 13 12.35 29.07 2.12
N HIS A 14 12.03 28.46 3.27
CA HIS A 14 11.94 29.12 4.57
C HIS A 14 12.99 28.54 5.50
N ASN A 15 13.93 29.39 5.94
CA ASN A 15 14.88 29.01 6.96
C ASN A 15 14.21 29.04 8.34
N LYS A 16 13.97 27.86 8.92
CA LYS A 16 13.38 27.72 10.26
C LYS A 16 14.43 27.68 11.39
N TYR A 17 15.71 27.83 11.09
CA TYR A 17 16.73 28.00 12.13
C TYR A 17 16.64 29.40 12.75
N ASN A 18 16.93 29.48 14.05
CA ASN A 18 16.89 30.74 14.81
C ASN A 18 18.19 31.56 14.72
N PHE A 19 19.32 30.92 14.44
CA PHE A 19 20.65 31.56 14.60
C PHE A 19 21.60 31.37 13.40
N ILE A 20 21.34 30.43 12.51
CA ILE A 20 22.23 30.13 11.37
C ILE A 20 21.52 30.37 10.04
N SER A 21 22.27 30.88 9.06
CA SER A 21 21.83 30.94 7.66
C SER A 21 21.86 29.53 7.04
N LEU A 22 21.35 29.39 5.82
CA LEU A 22 21.40 28.11 5.08
C LEU A 22 22.72 27.84 4.34
N ASP A 23 23.72 28.72 4.49
CA ASP A 23 24.98 28.67 3.71
C ASP A 23 25.81 27.39 3.95
N PHE A 24 25.50 26.63 5.02
CA PHE A 24 26.15 25.37 5.37
C PHE A 24 25.56 24.12 4.67
N ALA A 25 24.44 24.29 3.97
CA ALA A 25 23.78 23.23 3.22
C ALA A 25 23.99 23.42 1.72
N ASN A 26 23.99 22.33 0.96
CA ASN A 26 23.82 22.29 -0.49
C ASN A 26 22.37 21.90 -0.80
N ILE A 27 21.79 22.46 -1.87
CA ILE A 27 20.46 22.06 -2.34
C ILE A 27 20.63 21.14 -3.54
N SER A 28 20.03 19.95 -3.48
CA SER A 28 19.83 19.08 -4.64
C SER A 28 18.34 18.99 -4.98
N TRP A 29 18.05 18.71 -6.25
CA TRP A 29 16.69 18.49 -6.71
C TRP A 29 16.62 17.34 -7.70
N GLU A 30 15.46 16.68 -7.72
CA GLU A 30 15.13 15.57 -8.63
C GLU A 30 13.71 15.77 -9.14
N LEU A 31 13.52 15.63 -10.45
CA LEU A 31 12.22 15.51 -11.08
C LEU A 31 12.01 14.05 -11.46
N THR A 32 10.92 13.46 -10.99
CA THR A 32 10.54 12.08 -11.33
C THR A 32 9.28 12.01 -12.17
N ALA A 33 9.18 11.00 -13.02
CA ALA A 33 7.98 10.58 -13.74
C ALA A 33 7.65 9.14 -13.32
N ASN A 34 6.48 8.92 -12.72
CA ASN A 34 6.09 7.62 -12.12
C ASN A 34 7.18 7.01 -11.21
N GLY A 35 7.89 7.88 -10.46
CA GLY A 35 8.96 7.48 -9.54
C GLY A 35 10.34 7.32 -10.18
N ALA A 36 10.46 7.26 -11.51
CA ALA A 36 11.75 7.23 -12.21
C ALA A 36 12.34 8.65 -12.33
N ILE A 37 13.61 8.83 -11.97
CA ILE A 37 14.30 10.13 -12.09
C ILE A 37 14.52 10.45 -13.57
N ILE A 38 13.92 11.54 -14.05
CA ILE A 38 14.08 12.02 -15.43
C ILE A 38 15.03 13.22 -15.53
N GLN A 39 15.13 14.03 -14.47
CA GLN A 39 16.06 15.14 -14.38
C GLN A 39 16.54 15.31 -12.93
N LYS A 40 17.77 15.77 -12.75
CA LYS A 40 18.32 16.09 -11.42
C LYS A 40 19.38 17.17 -11.54
N GLY A 41 19.63 17.85 -10.44
CA GLY A 41 20.68 18.86 -10.38
C GLY A 41 20.97 19.37 -8.98
N GLN A 42 21.86 20.34 -8.92
CA GLN A 42 22.20 21.07 -7.71
C GLN A 42 21.93 22.56 -7.90
N LEU A 43 21.67 23.23 -6.78
CA LEU A 43 21.56 24.68 -6.72
C LEU A 43 22.58 25.20 -5.72
N SER A 44 23.23 26.32 -6.06
CA SER A 44 23.93 27.11 -5.05
C SER A 44 22.91 27.55 -4.02
N THR A 45 23.18 27.25 -2.75
CA THR A 45 22.23 27.58 -1.69
C THR A 45 22.11 29.10 -1.57
N PRO A 46 20.90 29.67 -1.71
CA PRO A 46 20.72 31.10 -1.52
C PRO A 46 21.07 31.46 -0.08
N LYS A 47 21.62 32.67 0.11
CA LYS A 47 21.86 33.19 1.45
C LYS A 47 20.52 33.52 2.12
N VAL A 48 20.01 32.58 2.91
CA VAL A 48 18.76 32.75 3.66
C VAL A 48 19.09 32.90 5.14
N ASN A 49 18.98 34.12 5.64
CA ASN A 49 19.17 34.42 7.07
C ASN A 49 18.17 33.66 7.95
N PRO A 50 18.43 33.53 9.27
CA PRO A 50 17.49 32.95 10.22
C PRO A 50 16.08 33.52 10.11
N GLY A 51 15.06 32.67 10.10
CA GLY A 51 13.64 33.04 9.97
C GLY A 51 13.24 33.63 8.61
N ALA A 52 14.18 33.88 7.70
CA ALA A 52 13.89 34.51 6.42
C ALA A 52 13.37 33.50 5.39
N GLN A 53 12.75 34.05 4.34
CA GLN A 53 12.24 33.30 3.20
C GLN A 53 12.83 33.83 1.90
N VAL A 54 13.01 32.95 0.92
CA VAL A 54 13.45 33.32 -0.42
C VAL A 54 12.70 32.50 -1.46
N GLU A 55 12.34 33.12 -2.57
CA GLU A 55 11.83 32.41 -3.73
C GLU A 55 12.99 31.98 -4.63
N VAL A 56 12.97 30.71 -5.04
CA VAL A 56 13.96 30.15 -5.96
C VAL A 56 13.25 29.49 -7.12
N LYS A 57 13.90 29.54 -8.29
CA LYS A 57 13.50 28.78 -9.47
C LYS A 57 14.36 27.53 -9.58
N ILE A 58 13.73 26.37 -9.52
CA ILE A 58 14.38 25.08 -9.76
C ILE A 58 14.54 24.88 -11.28
N PRO A 59 15.75 24.65 -11.80
CA PRO A 59 16.05 24.69 -13.22
C PRO A 59 15.81 23.33 -13.89
N PHE A 60 14.59 22.80 -13.80
CA PHE A 60 14.17 21.67 -14.63
C PHE A 60 13.47 22.17 -15.89
N ASN A 61 13.52 21.38 -16.96
CA ASN A 61 12.72 21.62 -18.16
C ASN A 61 11.43 20.82 -18.07
N GLN A 62 10.30 21.39 -18.53
CA GLN A 62 9.07 20.61 -18.62
C GLN A 62 9.29 19.43 -19.59
N PRO A 63 9.03 18.18 -19.17
CA PRO A 63 9.15 17.02 -20.04
C PRO A 63 7.97 16.92 -21.02
N GLU A 64 8.09 16.04 -22.01
CA GLU A 64 6.93 15.57 -22.76
C GLU A 64 6.03 14.76 -21.83
N LEU A 65 4.74 15.08 -21.79
CA LEU A 65 3.81 14.50 -20.83
C LEU A 65 3.33 13.12 -21.30
N GLU A 66 3.82 12.08 -20.62
CA GLU A 66 3.35 10.71 -20.80
C GLU A 66 1.94 10.48 -20.22
N PRO A 67 1.11 9.59 -20.82
CA PRO A 67 -0.21 9.26 -20.29
C PRO A 67 -0.15 8.68 -18.88
N ILE A 68 -1.15 9.01 -18.05
CA ILE A 68 -1.28 8.52 -16.66
C ILE A 68 0.06 8.55 -15.90
N THR A 69 0.71 9.72 -15.93
CA THR A 69 2.04 9.88 -15.35
C THR A 69 2.04 10.95 -14.28
N GLU A 70 2.50 10.58 -13.08
CA GLU A 70 2.66 11.53 -11.99
C GLU A 70 4.07 12.09 -11.97
N TYR A 71 4.18 13.42 -11.94
CA TYR A 71 5.46 14.10 -11.87
C TYR A 71 5.69 14.67 -10.47
N HIS A 72 6.84 14.37 -9.87
CA HIS A 72 7.19 14.88 -8.55
C HIS A 72 8.53 15.61 -8.57
N LEU A 73 8.54 16.79 -7.95
CA LEU A 73 9.76 17.54 -7.68
C LEU A 73 10.18 17.31 -6.23
N LYS A 74 11.31 16.64 -6.03
CA LYS A 74 11.94 16.49 -4.72
C LYS A 74 13.07 17.50 -4.57
N ILE A 75 13.10 18.21 -3.44
CA ILE A 75 14.15 19.17 -3.10
C ILE A 75 14.76 18.74 -1.77
N SER A 76 16.08 18.58 -1.73
CA SER A 76 16.81 18.08 -0.57
C SER A 76 17.90 19.07 -0.15
N PHE A 77 18.06 19.24 1.16
CA PHE A 77 19.12 20.03 1.78
C PHE A 77 20.14 19.07 2.38
N ILE A 78 21.37 19.16 1.92
CA ILE A 78 22.45 18.21 2.22
C ILE A 78 23.58 18.97 2.91
N LEU A 79 24.11 18.42 3.99
CA LEU A 79 25.22 19.02 4.73
C LEU A 79 26.46 19.17 3.82
N ALA A 80 26.93 20.41 3.61
CA ALA A 80 27.96 20.71 2.64
C ALA A 80 29.37 20.27 3.08
N GLU A 81 29.64 20.29 4.38
CA GLU A 81 30.92 19.92 4.98
C GLU A 81 30.71 19.13 6.28
N LYS A 82 31.69 18.31 6.66
CA LYS A 82 31.63 17.51 7.88
C LYS A 82 31.36 18.40 9.11
N ASN A 83 30.53 17.90 10.01
CA ASN A 83 30.31 18.48 11.34
C ASN A 83 30.65 17.42 12.42
N SER A 84 30.66 17.82 13.70
CA SER A 84 30.98 16.91 14.81
C SER A 84 29.96 15.77 14.99
N TRP A 85 28.74 15.95 14.49
CA TRP A 85 27.61 15.03 14.67
C TRP A 85 27.20 14.29 13.38
N ALA A 86 27.73 14.68 12.22
CA ALA A 86 27.44 14.04 10.94
C ALA A 86 28.53 14.29 9.90
N GLU A 87 28.69 13.32 9.01
CA GLU A 87 29.59 13.44 7.86
C GLU A 87 29.03 14.37 6.78
N LYS A 88 29.92 14.89 5.93
CA LYS A 88 29.55 15.60 4.71
C LYS A 88 28.60 14.72 3.87
N GLY A 89 27.55 15.32 3.33
CA GLY A 89 26.55 14.57 2.56
C GLY A 89 25.32 14.10 3.37
N HIS A 90 25.28 14.36 4.68
CA HIS A 90 24.12 14.04 5.50
C HIS A 90 22.85 14.81 5.07
N LEU A 91 21.73 14.12 4.92
CA LEU A 91 20.43 14.72 4.56
C LEU A 91 19.83 15.45 5.76
N LEU A 92 19.71 16.78 5.65
CA LEU A 92 19.19 17.64 6.72
C LEU A 92 17.67 17.75 6.68
N ALA A 93 17.14 17.96 5.49
CA ALA A 93 15.71 18.16 5.25
C ALA A 93 15.41 17.86 3.79
N TRP A 94 14.17 17.49 3.51
CA TRP A 94 13.67 17.39 2.14
C TRP A 94 12.19 17.71 2.10
N ASP A 95 11.70 17.98 0.91
CA ASP A 95 10.29 18.07 0.60
C ASP A 95 10.04 17.50 -0.79
N GLN A 96 8.83 17.00 -1.04
CA GLN A 96 8.44 16.46 -2.35
C GLN A 96 7.07 17.00 -2.73
N LEU A 97 7.00 17.62 -3.90
CA LEU A 97 5.83 18.33 -4.39
C LEU A 97 5.39 17.69 -5.70
N GLN A 98 4.14 17.23 -5.78
CA GLN A 98 3.55 16.76 -7.03
C GLN A 98 3.33 17.97 -7.95
N ILE A 99 3.87 17.91 -9.16
CA ILE A 99 3.65 18.94 -10.18
C ILE A 99 2.28 18.69 -10.83
N PRO A 100 1.37 19.67 -10.86
CA PRO A 100 0.02 19.50 -11.36
C PRO A 100 -0.04 19.60 -12.90
N TYR A 101 0.68 18.71 -13.59
CA TYR A 101 0.56 18.59 -15.04
C TYR A 101 -0.74 17.88 -15.44
N GLU A 102 -1.40 18.37 -16.49
CA GLU A 102 -2.52 17.69 -17.12
C GLU A 102 -1.96 16.63 -18.08
N THR A 103 -1.84 15.38 -17.61
CA THR A 103 -1.39 14.27 -18.45
C THR A 103 -2.52 13.69 -19.29
N PRO A 104 -2.22 13.20 -20.51
CA PRO A 104 -3.20 12.46 -21.30
C PRO A 104 -3.74 11.24 -20.53
N GLY A 105 -5.02 10.91 -20.75
CA GLY A 105 -5.57 9.62 -20.32
C GLY A 105 -5.07 8.46 -21.19
N LEU A 106 -5.24 7.22 -20.72
CA LEU A 106 -5.06 6.05 -21.58
C LEU A 106 -6.17 5.97 -22.62
N MET A 107 -5.83 5.45 -23.81
CA MET A 107 -6.84 4.94 -24.74
C MET A 107 -7.50 3.71 -24.12
N GLY A 108 -8.82 3.58 -24.30
CA GLY A 108 -9.60 2.46 -23.74
C GLY A 108 -9.07 1.09 -24.17
N LEU A 109 -9.14 0.12 -23.26
CA LEU A 109 -8.77 -1.27 -23.53
C LEU A 109 -9.63 -1.84 -24.67
N SER A 110 -8.99 -2.44 -25.67
CA SER A 110 -9.68 -3.14 -26.76
C SER A 110 -10.08 -4.55 -26.31
N ILE A 111 -11.16 -4.66 -25.54
CA ILE A 111 -11.66 -5.95 -24.99
C ILE A 111 -11.88 -6.97 -26.11
N GLU A 112 -12.47 -6.56 -27.23
CA GLU A 112 -12.69 -7.38 -28.42
C GLU A 112 -11.42 -7.98 -29.06
N LYS A 113 -10.23 -7.46 -28.73
CA LYS A 113 -8.94 -8.02 -29.19
C LYS A 113 -8.35 -9.02 -28.19
N MET A 114 -8.92 -9.16 -27.00
CA MET A 114 -8.48 -10.12 -26.00
C MET A 114 -8.87 -11.55 -26.39
N SER A 115 -8.14 -12.52 -25.84
CA SER A 115 -8.47 -13.93 -26.03
C SER A 115 -9.81 -14.28 -25.37
N ILE A 116 -10.43 -15.36 -25.81
CA ILE A 116 -11.64 -15.89 -25.18
C ILE A 116 -11.29 -16.52 -23.83
N VAL A 117 -12.20 -16.42 -22.87
CA VAL A 117 -12.16 -17.17 -21.61
C VAL A 117 -13.30 -18.19 -21.58
N ASN A 118 -13.04 -19.34 -20.97
CA ASN A 118 -14.04 -20.39 -20.76
C ASN A 118 -14.36 -20.51 -19.27
N LEU A 119 -15.65 -20.45 -18.94
CA LEU A 119 -16.14 -20.71 -17.60
C LEU A 119 -16.53 -22.19 -17.45
N GLN A 120 -16.01 -22.83 -16.41
CA GLN A 120 -16.41 -24.15 -15.96
C GLN A 120 -17.00 -24.05 -14.55
N ASP A 121 -18.26 -24.45 -14.41
CA ASP A 121 -18.84 -24.74 -13.11
C ASP A 121 -18.36 -26.12 -12.64
N SER A 122 -17.56 -26.14 -11.58
CA SER A 122 -17.28 -27.36 -10.82
C SER A 122 -18.12 -27.39 -9.54
N GLY A 123 -18.33 -28.59 -8.97
CA GLY A 123 -19.10 -28.73 -7.74
C GLY A 123 -18.61 -27.85 -6.57
N ALA A 124 -17.30 -27.54 -6.51
CA ALA A 124 -16.69 -26.76 -5.43
C ALA A 124 -16.34 -25.30 -5.81
N ALA A 125 -16.11 -25.00 -7.08
CA ALA A 125 -15.59 -23.71 -7.54
C ALA A 125 -16.06 -23.34 -8.95
N TYR A 126 -16.05 -22.06 -9.28
CA TYR A 126 -16.12 -21.55 -10.65
C TYR A 126 -14.71 -21.36 -11.19
N ILE A 127 -14.42 -21.97 -12.33
CA ILE A 127 -13.09 -21.97 -12.94
C ILE A 127 -13.16 -21.15 -14.23
N VAL A 128 -12.38 -20.08 -14.33
CA VAL A 128 -12.23 -19.30 -15.55
C VAL A 128 -10.88 -19.59 -16.16
N GLN A 129 -10.86 -20.08 -17.40
CA GLN A 129 -9.65 -20.48 -18.10
C GLN A 129 -9.43 -19.64 -19.36
N GLY A 130 -8.27 -18.98 -19.43
CA GLY A 130 -7.76 -18.32 -20.64
C GLY A 130 -6.70 -19.17 -21.34
N VAL A 131 -5.89 -18.52 -22.19
CA VAL A 131 -4.84 -19.20 -22.97
C VAL A 131 -3.75 -19.80 -22.06
N ASP A 132 -3.18 -18.97 -21.19
CA ASP A 132 -2.02 -19.32 -20.36
C ASP A 132 -2.36 -19.34 -18.86
N PHE A 133 -3.62 -19.11 -18.48
CA PHE A 133 -4.00 -18.95 -17.09
C PHE A 133 -5.31 -19.66 -16.72
N LYS A 134 -5.46 -19.94 -15.44
CA LYS A 134 -6.68 -20.45 -14.82
C LYS A 134 -6.89 -19.80 -13.46
N VAL A 135 -8.08 -19.24 -13.24
CA VAL A 135 -8.51 -18.64 -11.97
C VAL A 135 -9.66 -19.44 -11.40
N SER A 136 -9.61 -19.76 -10.11
CA SER A 136 -10.69 -20.48 -9.43
C SER A 136 -11.32 -19.63 -8.33
N ILE A 137 -12.65 -19.44 -8.38
CA ILE A 137 -13.44 -18.81 -7.33
C ILE A 137 -14.19 -19.88 -6.54
N GLY A 138 -13.88 -20.05 -5.26
CA GLY A 138 -14.54 -21.05 -4.42
C GLY A 138 -16.00 -20.73 -4.14
N LYS A 139 -16.89 -21.71 -4.28
CA LYS A 139 -18.34 -21.52 -4.00
C LYS A 139 -18.63 -21.31 -2.52
N LYS A 140 -17.82 -21.92 -1.65
CA LYS A 140 -17.94 -21.80 -0.18
C LYS A 140 -17.28 -20.53 0.35
N SER A 141 -16.09 -20.21 -0.15
CA SER A 141 -15.28 -19.07 0.31
C SER A 141 -15.70 -17.76 -0.35
N GLY A 142 -16.20 -17.80 -1.59
CA GLY A 142 -16.48 -16.61 -2.41
C GLY A 142 -15.20 -15.86 -2.81
N ALA A 143 -14.05 -16.52 -2.72
CA ALA A 143 -12.72 -15.94 -2.84
C ALA A 143 -11.97 -16.54 -4.04
N ILE A 144 -10.96 -15.82 -4.53
CA ILE A 144 -9.98 -16.41 -5.44
C ILE A 144 -9.15 -17.42 -4.66
N GLU A 145 -9.31 -18.71 -4.96
CA GLU A 145 -8.62 -19.81 -4.28
C GLU A 145 -7.36 -20.27 -5.03
N SER A 146 -7.24 -19.95 -6.32
CA SER A 146 -6.11 -20.32 -7.17
C SER A 146 -5.97 -19.34 -8.33
N ILE A 147 -4.73 -18.96 -8.62
CA ILE A 147 -4.32 -18.29 -9.86
C ILE A 147 -3.14 -19.09 -10.41
N ASN A 148 -3.42 -19.94 -11.38
CA ASN A 148 -2.39 -20.68 -12.10
C ASN A 148 -2.02 -19.94 -13.38
N TYR A 149 -0.74 -19.63 -13.56
CA TYR A 149 -0.20 -19.06 -14.81
C TYR A 149 0.90 -19.97 -15.34
N LYS A 150 0.72 -20.50 -16.56
CA LYS A 150 1.66 -21.41 -17.23
C LYS A 150 2.10 -22.60 -16.37
N GLY A 151 1.17 -23.16 -15.60
CA GLY A 151 1.43 -24.30 -14.72
C GLY A 151 1.93 -23.93 -13.32
N ARG A 152 2.29 -22.67 -13.06
CA ARG A 152 2.71 -22.20 -11.73
C ARG A 152 1.52 -21.65 -10.95
N GLU A 153 1.33 -22.16 -9.74
CA GLU A 153 0.37 -21.60 -8.77
C GLU A 153 0.97 -20.34 -8.12
N LEU A 154 0.16 -19.28 -8.02
CA LEU A 154 0.56 -17.99 -7.43
C LEU A 154 -0.18 -17.69 -6.12
N VAL A 155 -1.19 -18.48 -5.76
CA VAL A 155 -1.97 -18.35 -4.53
C VAL A 155 -1.78 -19.59 -3.66
N ALA A 156 -1.20 -19.40 -2.47
CA ALA A 156 -1.04 -20.45 -1.46
C ALA A 156 -2.26 -20.55 -0.53
N LYS A 157 -2.86 -19.41 -0.17
CA LYS A 157 -4.16 -19.33 0.50
C LYS A 157 -5.07 -18.27 -0.12
N PRO A 158 -6.40 -18.45 -0.11
CA PRO A 158 -7.32 -17.63 -0.90
C PRO A 158 -7.24 -16.13 -0.62
N LEU A 159 -7.46 -15.31 -1.65
CA LEU A 159 -7.61 -13.84 -1.54
C LEU A 159 -8.98 -13.49 -1.00
N VAL A 160 -9.01 -13.03 0.25
CA VAL A 160 -10.24 -12.86 1.03
C VAL A 160 -10.35 -11.45 1.60
N PRO A 161 -11.57 -10.92 1.82
CA PRO A 161 -11.77 -9.68 2.54
C PRO A 161 -11.16 -9.74 3.95
N ASN A 162 -10.45 -8.68 4.35
CA ASN A 162 -9.88 -8.51 5.68
C ASN A 162 -10.23 -7.13 6.24
N PHE A 163 -10.77 -7.12 7.46
CA PHE A 163 -11.21 -5.91 8.16
C PHE A 163 -10.44 -5.63 9.45
N TRP A 164 -9.45 -6.46 9.76
CA TRP A 164 -8.73 -6.45 11.03
C TRP A 164 -7.21 -6.38 10.85
N ARG A 165 -6.51 -6.03 11.94
CA ARG A 165 -5.05 -5.96 12.03
C ARG A 165 -4.58 -6.43 13.40
N ALA A 166 -3.35 -6.94 13.51
CA ALA A 166 -2.76 -7.21 14.81
C ALA A 166 -2.69 -5.89 15.63
N PRO A 167 -3.21 -5.85 16.86
CA PRO A 167 -3.42 -4.59 17.55
C PRO A 167 -2.09 -3.96 17.96
N THR A 168 -2.00 -2.64 17.81
CA THR A 168 -0.89 -1.84 18.36
C THR A 168 -1.06 -1.61 19.87
N ASP A 169 -0.01 -1.21 20.57
CA ASP A 169 -0.04 -0.87 22.00
C ASP A 169 -0.95 0.32 22.27
N ASN A 170 -1.05 1.26 21.33
CA ASN A 170 -2.03 2.35 21.41
C ASN A 170 -3.46 1.81 21.41
N GLU A 171 -3.75 0.75 20.64
CA GLU A 171 -5.07 0.11 20.54
C GLU A 171 -5.38 -0.81 21.71
N LEU A 172 -4.38 -1.55 22.20
CA LEU A 172 -4.51 -2.37 23.41
C LEU A 172 -4.69 -1.50 24.66
N GLY A 173 -4.02 -0.36 24.70
CA GLY A 173 -4.07 0.57 25.80
C GLY A 173 -3.69 -0.04 27.15
N GLU A 174 -4.44 0.30 28.21
CA GLU A 174 -4.23 -0.28 29.54
C GLU A 174 -4.41 -1.82 29.57
N LEU A 175 -5.12 -2.40 28.59
CA LEU A 175 -5.30 -3.85 28.47
C LEU A 175 -3.98 -4.57 28.17
N SER A 176 -2.96 -3.86 27.65
CA SER A 176 -1.60 -4.40 27.56
C SER A 176 -1.01 -4.81 28.91
N TYR A 177 -1.48 -4.23 30.02
CA TYR A 177 -0.94 -4.46 31.37
C TYR A 177 -1.77 -5.41 32.23
N SER A 178 -2.92 -5.89 31.73
CA SER A 178 -3.79 -6.82 32.47
C SER A 178 -3.95 -8.14 31.70
N PRO A 179 -3.30 -9.24 32.17
CA PRO A 179 -3.47 -10.56 31.57
C PRO A 179 -4.93 -11.03 31.56
N GLU A 180 -5.73 -10.59 32.54
CA GLU A 180 -7.13 -10.98 32.74
C GLU A 180 -8.09 -10.36 31.71
N THR A 181 -7.67 -9.31 30.99
CA THR A 181 -8.51 -8.64 29.98
C THR A 181 -8.17 -9.03 28.54
N LYS A 182 -7.19 -9.91 28.31
CA LYS A 182 -6.77 -10.37 26.97
C LYS A 182 -7.93 -10.95 26.15
N ASP A 183 -8.88 -11.62 26.78
CA ASP A 183 -10.03 -12.22 26.09
C ASP A 183 -11.13 -11.20 25.71
N ILE A 184 -11.09 -9.99 26.27
CA ILE A 184 -12.00 -8.89 25.89
C ILE A 184 -11.57 -8.29 24.55
N VAL A 185 -10.26 -8.20 24.30
CA VAL A 185 -9.70 -7.71 23.02
C VAL A 185 -9.95 -8.69 21.87
N LYS A 186 -9.94 -10.01 22.14
CA LYS A 186 -10.11 -11.08 21.13
C LYS A 186 -11.51 -11.21 20.52
N LYS A 187 -12.50 -10.45 21.00
CA LYS A 187 -13.85 -10.40 20.42
C LYS A 187 -14.07 -9.08 19.70
N GLU A 188 -13.06 -8.65 18.94
CA GLU A 188 -13.14 -7.45 18.13
C GLU A 188 -14.10 -7.70 16.95
N HIS A 189 -15.02 -6.77 16.74
CA HIS A 189 -16.13 -6.88 15.79
C HIS A 189 -15.64 -7.16 14.37
N TRP A 190 -14.57 -6.48 13.94
CA TRP A 190 -14.02 -6.62 12.60
C TRP A 190 -13.10 -7.84 12.46
N GLU A 191 -12.55 -8.37 13.56
CA GLU A 191 -11.88 -9.68 13.56
C GLU A 191 -12.86 -10.80 13.23
N ASP A 192 -14.02 -10.82 13.90
CA ASP A 192 -15.09 -11.79 13.66
C ASP A 192 -15.65 -11.66 12.23
N ALA A 193 -15.86 -10.43 11.76
CA ALA A 193 -16.29 -10.14 10.38
C ALA A 193 -15.29 -10.65 9.35
N SER A 194 -14.00 -10.58 9.67
CA SER A 194 -12.94 -11.12 8.82
C SER A 194 -13.02 -12.64 8.81
N LYS A 195 -13.04 -13.32 9.97
CA LYS A 195 -12.88 -14.78 10.06
C LYS A 195 -14.15 -15.58 9.70
N ASN A 196 -15.33 -15.10 10.10
CA ASN A 196 -16.57 -15.88 10.12
C ASN A 196 -17.60 -15.45 9.07
N ARG A 197 -17.16 -14.70 8.06
CA ARG A 197 -17.94 -14.35 6.86
C ARG A 197 -18.55 -15.57 6.15
N LYS A 198 -19.73 -15.40 5.55
CA LYS A 198 -20.44 -16.47 4.83
C LYS A 198 -20.94 -16.00 3.48
N VAL A 199 -20.69 -16.79 2.44
CA VAL A 199 -21.27 -16.55 1.11
C VAL A 199 -22.78 -16.72 1.19
N LYS A 200 -23.51 -15.66 0.83
CA LYS A 200 -24.97 -15.65 0.77
C LYS A 200 -25.47 -15.95 -0.63
N LYS A 201 -24.79 -15.40 -1.65
CA LYS A 201 -25.18 -15.55 -3.05
C LYS A 201 -23.97 -15.35 -3.96
N ILE A 202 -23.92 -16.12 -5.04
CA ILE A 202 -23.01 -15.87 -6.17
C ILE A 202 -23.86 -15.74 -7.43
N ASN A 203 -23.64 -14.68 -8.20
CA ASN A 203 -24.16 -14.50 -9.55
C ASN A 203 -23.00 -14.51 -10.53
N ILE A 204 -23.25 -15.00 -11.74
CA ILE A 204 -22.27 -15.04 -12.82
C ILE A 204 -22.91 -14.37 -14.03
N ASP A 205 -22.18 -13.43 -14.61
CA ASP A 205 -22.56 -12.73 -15.83
C ASP A 205 -21.42 -12.91 -16.86
N GLU A 206 -21.70 -13.66 -17.93
CA GLU A 206 -20.83 -13.74 -19.11
C GLU A 206 -21.12 -12.53 -20.00
N ILE A 207 -20.48 -11.39 -19.69
CA ILE A 207 -20.72 -10.11 -20.38
C ILE A 207 -20.48 -10.25 -21.89
N ASN A 208 -19.38 -10.92 -22.25
CA ASN A 208 -19.04 -11.37 -23.59
C ASN A 208 -18.04 -12.55 -23.51
N THR A 209 -17.56 -13.04 -24.65
CA THR A 209 -16.65 -14.20 -24.69
C THR A 209 -15.26 -13.93 -24.10
N GLN A 210 -14.89 -12.67 -23.86
CA GLN A 210 -13.58 -12.26 -23.36
C GLN A 210 -13.58 -11.95 -21.86
N ILE A 211 -14.75 -11.88 -21.22
CA ILE A 211 -14.88 -11.47 -19.82
C ILE A 211 -15.93 -12.31 -19.10
N VAL A 212 -15.53 -12.91 -17.98
CA VAL A 212 -16.46 -13.51 -17.02
C VAL A 212 -16.50 -12.62 -15.78
N GLN A 213 -17.71 -12.19 -15.39
CA GLN A 213 -17.93 -11.48 -14.15
C GLN A 213 -18.61 -12.38 -13.11
N ILE A 214 -18.04 -12.44 -11.90
CA ILE A 214 -18.57 -13.20 -10.77
C ILE A 214 -18.83 -12.24 -9.62
N THR A 215 -20.11 -12.05 -9.28
CA THR A 215 -20.54 -11.21 -8.15
C THR A 215 -20.86 -12.07 -6.94
N VAL A 216 -20.15 -11.84 -5.84
CA VAL A 216 -20.33 -12.52 -4.55
C VAL A 216 -20.97 -11.56 -3.56
N LEU A 217 -22.07 -11.98 -2.94
CA LEU A 217 -22.65 -11.33 -1.76
C LEU A 217 -22.28 -12.13 -0.52
N THR A 218 -21.63 -11.45 0.42
CA THR A 218 -21.08 -12.05 1.64
C THR A 218 -21.74 -11.41 2.87
N GLU A 219 -22.27 -12.26 3.73
CA GLU A 219 -22.75 -11.89 5.06
C GLU A 219 -21.56 -11.82 6.02
N LEU A 220 -21.50 -10.76 6.84
CA LEU A 220 -20.44 -10.54 7.82
C LEU A 220 -21.03 -10.55 9.25
N PRO A 221 -20.44 -11.32 10.19
CA PRO A 221 -20.79 -11.28 11.61
C PRO A 221 -19.88 -10.30 12.40
N PRO A 222 -20.33 -9.73 13.54
CA PRO A 222 -21.74 -9.55 13.91
C PRO A 222 -22.52 -8.85 12.78
N PRO A 223 -23.86 -8.97 12.71
CA PRO A 223 -24.61 -8.61 11.50
C PRO A 223 -24.31 -7.21 10.94
N GLU A 224 -23.67 -7.16 9.78
CA GLU A 224 -23.46 -5.97 8.96
C GLU A 224 -24.36 -5.98 7.71
N LYS A 225 -24.31 -4.91 6.92
CA LYS A 225 -24.76 -4.99 5.53
C LYS A 225 -23.92 -6.03 4.78
N ASN A 226 -24.48 -6.67 3.75
CA ASN A 226 -23.68 -7.61 2.96
C ASN A 226 -22.56 -6.86 2.24
N LEU A 227 -21.36 -7.42 2.28
CA LEU A 227 -20.28 -7.06 1.37
C LEU A 227 -20.64 -7.57 -0.03
N LYS A 228 -20.45 -6.73 -1.05
CA LYS A 228 -20.49 -7.15 -2.46
C LYS A 228 -19.07 -7.13 -3.00
N THR A 229 -18.58 -8.29 -3.46
CA THR A 229 -17.32 -8.41 -4.18
C THR A 229 -17.61 -8.78 -5.64
N ILE A 230 -16.98 -8.09 -6.59
CA ILE A 230 -17.09 -8.38 -8.02
C ILE A 230 -15.70 -8.77 -8.52
N TYR A 231 -15.60 -9.94 -9.15
CA TYR A 231 -14.42 -10.36 -9.90
C TYR A 231 -14.73 -10.28 -11.39
N SER A 232 -14.03 -9.43 -12.13
CA SER A 232 -14.09 -9.39 -13.60
C SER A 232 -12.79 -9.94 -14.16
N ILE A 233 -12.86 -11.13 -14.76
CA ILE A 233 -11.70 -11.89 -15.25
C ILE A 233 -11.65 -11.76 -16.77
N PHE A 234 -10.60 -11.12 -17.27
CA PHE A 234 -10.43 -10.78 -18.69
C PHE A 234 -9.56 -11.81 -19.40
N GLY A 235 -9.75 -11.95 -20.72
CA GLY A 235 -8.94 -12.79 -21.58
C GLY A 235 -7.46 -12.40 -21.69
N SER A 236 -7.08 -11.21 -21.23
CA SER A 236 -5.67 -10.81 -21.05
C SER A 236 -5.00 -11.51 -19.87
N GLY A 237 -5.78 -12.03 -18.91
CA GLY A 237 -5.31 -12.49 -17.60
C GLY A 237 -5.50 -11.47 -16.49
N ASP A 238 -5.91 -10.24 -16.81
CA ASP A 238 -6.22 -9.22 -15.80
C ASP A 238 -7.47 -9.63 -15.00
N ILE A 239 -7.43 -9.38 -13.70
CA ILE A 239 -8.54 -9.63 -12.79
C ILE A 239 -8.83 -8.32 -12.06
N ILE A 240 -9.97 -7.70 -12.37
CA ILE A 240 -10.45 -6.54 -11.61
C ILE A 240 -11.25 -7.04 -10.42
N VAL A 241 -10.85 -6.63 -9.22
CA VAL A 241 -11.52 -6.95 -7.96
C VAL A 241 -12.11 -5.69 -7.35
N GLU A 242 -13.44 -5.64 -7.24
CA GLU A 242 -14.15 -4.51 -6.66
C GLU A 242 -14.87 -4.93 -5.39
N ASN A 243 -14.73 -4.15 -4.31
CA ASN A 243 -15.43 -4.39 -3.04
C ASN A 243 -16.32 -3.20 -2.70
N PHE A 244 -17.60 -3.46 -2.47
CA PHE A 244 -18.59 -2.46 -2.07
C PHE A 244 -19.16 -2.84 -0.70
N PHE A 245 -18.99 -1.93 0.26
CA PHE A 245 -19.45 -2.13 1.62
C PHE A 245 -19.86 -0.80 2.26
N THR A 246 -20.78 -0.87 3.22
CA THR A 246 -21.16 0.28 4.03
C THR A 246 -21.22 -0.19 5.48
N PRO A 247 -20.18 0.08 6.29
CA PRO A 247 -20.12 -0.36 7.67
C PRO A 247 -21.14 0.39 8.53
N ASN A 248 -21.57 -0.22 9.64
CA ASN A 248 -22.40 0.46 10.64
C ASN A 248 -21.60 1.20 11.74
N LYS A 249 -20.27 1.03 11.75
CA LYS A 249 -19.32 1.52 12.76
C LYS A 249 -17.96 1.82 12.12
N ASP A 250 -17.12 2.55 12.85
CA ASP A 250 -15.74 2.82 12.43
C ASP A 250 -14.96 1.52 12.20
N MET A 251 -14.25 1.41 11.08
CA MET A 251 -13.46 0.24 10.69
C MET A 251 -12.01 0.32 11.16
N ILE A 252 -11.37 -0.85 11.31
CA ILE A 252 -9.92 -0.94 11.53
C ILE A 252 -9.18 -0.90 10.19
N ARG A 253 -9.62 -1.76 9.27
CA ARG A 253 -9.06 -1.96 7.93
C ARG A 253 -10.21 -2.21 6.97
N PHE A 254 -10.05 -1.81 5.71
CA PHE A 254 -10.88 -2.31 4.61
C PHE A 254 -9.94 -2.71 3.48
N GLY A 255 -9.76 -4.01 3.30
CA GLY A 255 -8.79 -4.57 2.37
C GLY A 255 -9.02 -6.04 2.08
N MET A 256 -8.03 -6.65 1.48
CA MET A 256 -7.97 -8.07 1.19
C MET A 256 -6.63 -8.65 1.64
N GLN A 257 -6.62 -9.94 1.97
CA GLN A 257 -5.43 -10.67 2.38
C GLN A 257 -5.39 -12.01 1.64
N MET A 258 -4.19 -12.43 1.24
CA MET A 258 -3.90 -13.78 0.75
C MET A 258 -2.56 -14.25 1.30
N GLU A 259 -2.27 -15.54 1.11
CA GLU A 259 -0.89 -16.03 1.21
C GLU A 259 -0.39 -16.44 -0.18
N VAL A 260 0.86 -16.09 -0.47
CA VAL A 260 1.53 -16.44 -1.71
C VAL A 260 2.72 -17.37 -1.42
N PRO A 261 3.16 -18.19 -2.39
CA PRO A 261 4.32 -19.07 -2.21
C PRO A 261 5.58 -18.31 -1.75
N GLU A 262 6.39 -18.92 -0.88
CA GLU A 262 7.61 -18.29 -0.33
C GLU A 262 8.60 -17.79 -1.38
N GLU A 263 8.60 -18.35 -2.58
CA GLU A 263 9.52 -17.93 -3.64
C GLU A 263 9.24 -16.49 -4.10
N LEU A 264 8.02 -15.97 -3.91
CA LEU A 264 7.67 -14.58 -4.22
C LEU A 264 8.15 -13.59 -3.14
N ASN A 265 9.42 -13.71 -2.75
CA ASN A 265 10.01 -13.04 -1.58
C ASN A 265 10.53 -11.62 -1.81
N THR A 266 10.26 -11.00 -2.97
CA THR A 266 10.68 -9.63 -3.27
C THR A 266 9.46 -8.77 -3.54
N MET A 267 9.25 -7.74 -2.70
CA MET A 267 8.21 -6.73 -2.93
C MET A 267 8.82 -5.50 -3.59
N THR A 268 8.31 -5.14 -4.76
CA THR A 268 8.56 -3.84 -5.41
C THR A 268 7.28 -3.03 -5.41
N TRP A 269 7.31 -1.74 -5.07
CA TRP A 269 6.12 -0.89 -5.08
C TRP A 269 6.42 0.53 -5.55
N PHE A 270 5.42 1.13 -6.20
CA PHE A 270 5.37 2.57 -6.47
C PHE A 270 4.41 3.23 -5.49
N GLY A 271 4.95 3.92 -4.48
CA GLY A 271 4.17 4.52 -3.40
C GLY A 271 5.07 5.20 -2.38
N LYS A 272 4.59 5.40 -1.15
CA LYS A 272 5.44 5.97 -0.09
C LYS A 272 6.45 4.96 0.44
N GLY A 273 7.68 5.41 0.66
CA GLY A 273 8.75 4.57 1.21
C GLY A 273 10.06 5.33 1.50
N PRO A 274 11.16 4.60 1.78
CA PRO A 274 11.24 3.13 1.79
C PRO A 274 10.69 2.46 3.07
N HIS A 275 10.62 3.21 4.17
CA HIS A 275 10.20 2.72 5.48
C HIS A 275 8.66 2.64 5.61
N GLU A 276 8.21 2.01 6.70
CA GLU A 276 6.78 1.86 6.98
C GLU A 276 6.06 3.19 7.21
N THR A 277 4.83 3.25 6.75
CA THR A 277 3.97 4.43 6.85
C THR A 277 2.56 4.04 7.23
N MET A 278 1.88 4.91 7.97
CA MET A 278 0.49 4.75 8.40
C MET A 278 -0.32 5.99 8.00
N PHE A 279 -1.65 5.89 8.04
CA PHE A 279 -2.54 6.95 7.52
C PHE A 279 -2.25 8.33 8.15
N ASP A 280 -1.94 8.36 9.44
CA ASP A 280 -1.55 9.54 10.24
C ASP A 280 -0.03 9.73 10.39
N ARG A 281 0.79 8.80 9.87
CA ARG A 281 2.27 8.82 9.99
C ARG A 281 2.94 8.46 8.66
N LYS A 282 2.90 9.39 7.70
CA LYS A 282 3.43 9.16 6.33
C LYS A 282 4.18 10.35 5.69
N THR A 283 4.35 11.45 6.41
CA THR A 283 5.00 12.68 5.89
C THR A 283 6.50 12.52 5.74
N GLY A 284 7.13 11.62 6.51
CA GLY A 284 8.56 11.28 6.41
C GLY A 284 8.94 10.38 5.25
N ALA A 285 7.99 9.97 4.40
CA ALA A 285 8.21 9.06 3.28
C ALA A 285 7.87 9.72 1.93
N ALA A 286 8.79 9.62 0.98
CA ALA A 286 8.60 10.14 -0.37
C ALA A 286 7.87 9.11 -1.24
N VAL A 287 7.15 9.59 -2.25
CA VAL A 287 6.62 8.78 -3.34
C VAL A 287 7.77 8.42 -4.29
N GLY A 288 7.94 7.13 -4.57
CA GLY A 288 9.00 6.60 -5.42
C GLY A 288 8.83 5.10 -5.68
N ILE A 289 9.72 4.53 -6.48
CA ILE A 289 9.81 3.08 -6.68
C ILE A 289 10.82 2.52 -5.68
N TYR A 290 10.37 1.59 -4.87
CA TYR A 290 11.18 0.92 -3.85
C TYR A 290 11.08 -0.59 -4.03
N SER A 291 12.13 -1.32 -3.64
CA SER A 291 12.15 -2.78 -3.69
C SER A 291 12.98 -3.31 -2.52
N ASP A 292 12.49 -4.37 -1.88
CA ASP A 292 13.25 -5.09 -0.86
C ASP A 292 12.75 -6.54 -0.70
N LYS A 293 13.53 -7.36 0.01
CA LYS A 293 13.12 -8.70 0.44
C LYS A 293 12.08 -8.61 1.55
N VAL A 294 11.14 -9.57 1.58
CA VAL A 294 10.05 -9.63 2.59
C VAL A 294 10.59 -9.53 4.02
N GLU A 295 11.70 -10.18 4.32
CA GLU A 295 12.34 -10.15 5.65
C GLU A 295 12.83 -8.74 6.07
N ASN A 296 13.14 -7.87 5.13
CA ASN A 296 13.63 -6.50 5.40
C ASN A 296 12.48 -5.48 5.50
N LEU A 297 11.25 -5.88 5.13
CA LEU A 297 10.11 -4.98 5.07
C LEU A 297 9.32 -4.88 6.37
N ILE A 298 9.61 -5.78 7.32
CA ILE A 298 9.05 -5.80 8.67
C ILE A 298 9.87 -4.95 9.64
N HIS A 299 9.22 -4.46 10.68
CA HIS A 299 9.90 -3.82 11.79
C HIS A 299 9.79 -4.70 13.05
N HIS A 300 10.95 -5.02 13.63
CA HIS A 300 11.08 -5.85 14.83
C HIS A 300 10.73 -5.04 16.10
N TYR A 301 9.44 -4.75 16.29
CA TYR A 301 8.95 -4.20 17.55
C TYR A 301 9.16 -5.21 18.68
N VAL A 302 9.69 -4.75 19.83
CA VAL A 302 10.01 -5.62 20.99
C VAL A 302 8.83 -6.52 21.38
N LYS A 303 7.62 -5.91 21.40
CA LYS A 303 6.35 -6.62 21.43
C LYS A 303 5.73 -6.55 20.03
N PRO A 304 5.53 -7.70 19.36
CA PRO A 304 4.97 -7.76 18.01
C PRO A 304 3.59 -7.09 17.88
N GLN A 305 3.41 -6.32 16.81
CA GLN A 305 2.25 -5.47 16.50
C GLN A 305 2.13 -5.28 14.97
N GLU A 306 1.00 -4.76 14.45
CA GLU A 306 0.88 -4.37 13.03
C GLU A 306 2.10 -3.54 12.60
N ASN A 307 2.75 -3.96 11.53
CA ASN A 307 3.97 -3.33 11.02
C ASN A 307 4.09 -3.51 9.49
N GLY A 308 5.03 -2.78 8.89
CA GLY A 308 5.43 -3.02 7.50
C GLY A 308 4.50 -2.42 6.44
N ASN A 309 3.45 -1.67 6.82
CA ASN A 309 2.54 -1.03 5.87
C ASN A 309 3.23 0.03 5.00
N ARG A 310 2.87 0.09 3.72
CA ARG A 310 3.24 1.13 2.75
C ARG A 310 1.96 1.83 2.29
N THR A 311 1.91 3.14 2.38
CA THR A 311 0.74 3.97 2.06
C THR A 311 0.83 4.59 0.67
N ASP A 312 -0.30 5.04 0.15
CA ASP A 312 -0.40 5.79 -1.11
C ASP A 312 0.26 5.03 -2.29
N VAL A 313 -0.01 3.72 -2.38
CA VAL A 313 0.58 2.80 -3.35
C VAL A 313 -0.24 2.78 -4.64
N ARG A 314 0.39 3.04 -5.78
CA ARG A 314 -0.24 2.96 -7.11
C ARG A 314 -0.21 1.52 -7.63
N TRP A 315 0.92 0.85 -7.45
CA TRP A 315 1.07 -0.57 -7.73
C TRP A 315 2.12 -1.21 -6.82
N VAL A 316 1.96 -2.52 -6.62
CA VAL A 316 2.87 -3.39 -5.88
C VAL A 316 3.02 -4.72 -6.62
N ALA A 317 4.24 -5.24 -6.65
CA ALA A 317 4.58 -6.51 -7.26
C ALA A 317 5.28 -7.41 -6.24
N LEU A 318 4.85 -8.67 -6.15
CA LEU A 318 5.55 -9.74 -5.44
C LEU A 318 6.16 -10.68 -6.45
N THR A 319 7.48 -10.82 -6.43
CA THR A 319 8.24 -11.54 -7.45
C THR A 319 9.27 -12.47 -6.85
N ASP A 320 9.58 -13.52 -7.61
CA ASP A 320 10.75 -14.34 -7.37
C ASP A 320 12.06 -13.68 -7.84
N GLU A 321 13.17 -14.39 -7.70
CA GLU A 321 14.49 -13.95 -8.15
C GLU A 321 14.60 -13.69 -9.66
N ASN A 322 13.69 -14.25 -10.46
CA ASN A 322 13.63 -14.07 -11.91
C ASN A 322 12.68 -12.93 -12.32
N GLY A 323 12.07 -12.23 -11.36
CA GLY A 323 11.12 -11.15 -11.61
C GLY A 323 9.71 -11.62 -12.02
N SER A 324 9.40 -12.92 -11.86
CA SER A 324 8.08 -13.48 -12.14
C SER A 324 7.23 -13.56 -10.88
N GLY A 325 5.95 -13.19 -10.96
CA GLY A 325 5.04 -13.29 -9.82
C GLY A 325 3.72 -12.54 -10.02
N LEU A 326 3.24 -11.89 -8.97
CA LEU A 326 1.96 -11.17 -8.95
C LEU A 326 2.18 -9.66 -9.02
N PHE A 327 1.35 -8.98 -9.81
CA PHE A 327 1.29 -7.53 -9.91
C PHE A 327 -0.12 -7.06 -9.55
N VAL A 328 -0.21 -6.07 -8.67
CA VAL A 328 -1.47 -5.48 -8.22
C VAL A 328 -1.38 -3.98 -8.38
N SER A 329 -2.32 -3.39 -9.10
CA SER A 329 -2.42 -1.94 -9.28
C SER A 329 -3.77 -1.41 -8.83
N ASP A 330 -3.76 -0.17 -8.34
CA ASP A 330 -4.97 0.59 -8.09
C ASP A 330 -5.71 0.86 -9.41
N ASN A 331 -6.89 0.26 -9.56
CA ASN A 331 -7.79 0.54 -10.67
C ASN A 331 -8.82 1.63 -10.35
N GLY A 332 -9.01 1.96 -9.06
CA GLY A 332 -10.06 2.88 -8.59
C GLY A 332 -9.62 4.34 -8.50
N GLY A 333 -8.32 4.63 -8.62
CA GLY A 333 -7.74 5.96 -8.42
C GLY A 333 -7.78 6.41 -6.95
N THR A 334 -7.91 5.47 -6.02
CA THR A 334 -7.99 5.71 -4.57
C THR A 334 -6.68 5.49 -3.83
N LEU A 335 -5.68 4.92 -4.52
CA LEU A 335 -4.43 4.38 -3.99
C LEU A 335 -4.64 3.21 -3.00
N LEU A 336 -3.70 2.27 -3.05
CA LEU A 336 -3.64 1.11 -2.17
C LEU A 336 -2.77 1.38 -0.95
N ASN A 337 -2.87 0.51 0.03
CA ASN A 337 -1.84 0.25 1.02
C ASN A 337 -1.43 -1.22 0.91
N ALA A 338 -0.17 -1.51 1.21
CA ALA A 338 0.36 -2.86 1.07
C ALA A 338 1.33 -3.21 2.21
N SER A 339 1.26 -4.44 2.69
CA SER A 339 2.27 -5.03 3.58
C SER A 339 2.45 -6.51 3.27
N VAL A 340 3.65 -7.02 3.54
CA VAL A 340 4.03 -8.42 3.32
C VAL A 340 4.76 -8.94 4.55
N TRP A 341 4.42 -10.16 4.97
CA TRP A 341 4.97 -10.75 6.19
C TRP A 341 5.41 -12.20 5.98
N PRO A 342 6.51 -12.64 6.61
CA PRO A 342 6.93 -14.04 6.65
C PRO A 342 6.16 -14.87 7.70
N TYR A 343 5.07 -14.33 8.25
CA TYR A 343 4.23 -14.93 9.28
C TYR A 343 2.77 -14.58 9.05
N SER A 344 1.86 -15.29 9.71
CA SER A 344 0.42 -14.97 9.65
C SER A 344 0.05 -13.77 10.54
N MET A 345 -1.11 -13.18 10.27
CA MET A 345 -1.67 -12.13 11.13
C MET A 345 -1.97 -12.67 12.55
N GLU A 346 -2.34 -13.94 12.68
CA GLU A 346 -2.52 -14.62 13.96
C GLU A 346 -1.21 -14.83 14.72
N ASP A 347 -0.13 -15.18 14.03
CA ASP A 347 1.20 -15.27 14.65
C ASP A 347 1.59 -13.91 15.24
N LEU A 348 1.43 -12.86 14.44
CA LEU A 348 1.76 -11.48 14.85
C LEU A 348 0.95 -11.01 16.06
N ALA A 349 -0.35 -11.34 16.10
CA ALA A 349 -1.23 -10.94 17.18
C ALA A 349 -1.02 -11.71 18.50
N ASN A 350 -0.49 -12.93 18.43
CA ASN A 350 -0.36 -13.81 19.59
C ASN A 350 1.04 -13.79 20.22
N ALA A 351 2.08 -13.46 19.46
CA ALA A 351 3.45 -13.40 19.96
C ALA A 351 3.60 -12.29 21.02
N ALA A 352 4.25 -12.61 22.13
CA ALA A 352 4.57 -11.66 23.19
C ALA A 352 5.92 -10.98 22.96
N HIS A 353 6.83 -11.68 22.28
CA HIS A 353 8.17 -11.21 21.97
C HIS A 353 8.55 -11.50 20.51
N ASP A 354 9.33 -10.61 19.91
CA ASP A 354 9.75 -10.69 18.50
C ASP A 354 10.40 -12.04 18.13
N HIS A 355 11.26 -12.60 19.01
CA HIS A 355 11.92 -13.88 18.77
C HIS A 355 10.97 -15.10 18.77
N GLU A 356 9.71 -14.94 19.16
CA GLU A 356 8.68 -15.98 19.11
C GLU A 356 7.98 -16.02 17.74
N LEU A 357 8.15 -14.98 16.91
CA LEU A 357 7.55 -14.94 15.58
C LEU A 357 8.18 -16.01 14.68
N PRO A 358 7.37 -16.93 14.11
CA PRO A 358 7.88 -17.94 13.21
C PRO A 358 8.19 -17.32 11.83
N THR A 359 9.04 -18.01 11.07
CA THR A 359 9.03 -17.90 9.60
C THR A 359 8.16 -19.03 9.06
N ARG A 360 7.15 -18.68 8.25
CA ARG A 360 6.20 -19.61 7.63
C ARG A 360 6.62 -19.90 6.19
N GLU A 361 6.10 -20.99 5.64
CA GLU A 361 6.32 -21.46 4.26
C GLU A 361 5.66 -20.59 3.18
N ASN A 362 4.78 -19.68 3.58
CA ASN A 362 4.11 -18.74 2.67
C ASN A 362 4.28 -17.31 3.18
N ILE A 363 4.17 -16.36 2.26
CA ILE A 363 4.19 -14.93 2.56
C ILE A 363 2.75 -14.43 2.67
N THR A 364 2.40 -13.84 3.81
CA THR A 364 1.12 -13.14 3.97
C THR A 364 1.21 -11.81 3.24
N PHE A 365 0.25 -11.54 2.34
CA PHE A 365 0.18 -10.31 1.56
C PHE A 365 -1.15 -9.60 1.83
N ASN A 366 -1.07 -8.38 2.36
CA ASN A 366 -2.20 -7.49 2.62
C ASN A 366 -2.28 -6.41 1.54
N ILE A 367 -3.48 -6.23 0.98
CA ILE A 367 -3.79 -5.24 -0.06
C ILE A 367 -5.02 -4.46 0.42
N ASP A 368 -4.80 -3.25 0.92
CA ASP A 368 -5.85 -2.47 1.58
C ASP A 368 -6.26 -1.27 0.75
N TYR A 369 -7.56 -0.96 0.72
CA TYR A 369 -8.00 0.40 0.37
C TYR A 369 -7.50 1.37 1.44
N LYS A 370 -7.73 1.04 2.71
CA LYS A 370 -7.31 1.89 3.82
C LYS A 370 -7.26 1.15 5.15
N GLN A 371 -6.46 1.70 6.05
CA GLN A 371 -6.36 1.32 7.45
C GLN A 371 -6.46 2.57 8.33
N ARG A 372 -7.06 2.46 9.51
CA ARG A 372 -7.14 3.57 10.46
C ARG A 372 -5.74 3.95 10.96
N GLY A 373 -5.59 5.18 11.43
CA GLY A 373 -4.33 5.67 12.00
C GLY A 373 -3.83 4.84 13.20
N VAL A 374 -2.59 5.11 13.62
CA VAL A 374 -2.00 4.48 14.81
C VAL A 374 -2.14 5.33 16.07
N GLY A 375 -2.44 6.62 15.96
CA GLY A 375 -2.55 7.54 17.08
C GLY A 375 -1.21 7.76 17.81
N GLY A 376 -1.29 8.20 19.07
CA GLY A 376 -0.11 8.39 19.93
C GLY A 376 -0.07 9.69 20.72
N ASP A 377 -1.13 10.51 20.69
CA ASP A 377 -1.22 11.75 21.49
C ASP A 377 -1.11 11.47 23.00
N ILE A 378 -1.76 10.39 23.45
CA ILE A 378 -1.68 9.89 24.82
C ILE A 378 -1.27 8.41 24.73
N PRO A 379 -0.11 8.01 25.29
CA PRO A 379 0.32 6.63 25.26
C PRO A 379 -0.75 5.71 25.86
N ALA A 380 -0.96 4.54 25.24
CA ALA A 380 -1.93 3.54 25.69
C ALA A 380 -3.39 4.03 25.73
N VAL A 381 -3.73 5.10 25.00
CA VAL A 381 -5.13 5.49 24.75
C VAL A 381 -5.32 5.68 23.25
N ALA A 382 -6.12 4.80 22.63
CA ALA A 382 -6.43 4.84 21.20
C ALA A 382 -7.35 6.02 20.84
N VAL A 383 -6.86 7.25 20.95
CA VAL A 383 -7.57 8.43 20.46
C VAL A 383 -7.06 8.76 19.06
N LEU A 384 -7.86 8.42 18.06
CA LEU A 384 -7.62 8.85 16.69
C LEU A 384 -8.35 10.17 16.43
N HIS A 385 -7.68 11.10 15.77
CA HIS A 385 -8.35 12.29 15.22
C HIS A 385 -9.35 11.83 14.14
N LYS A 386 -10.42 12.62 13.94
CA LYS A 386 -11.58 12.21 13.14
C LYS A 386 -11.20 11.84 11.70
N GLU A 387 -10.26 12.56 11.12
CA GLU A 387 -9.73 12.37 9.77
C GLU A 387 -8.94 11.08 9.57
N PHE A 388 -8.49 10.44 10.66
CA PHE A 388 -7.72 9.19 10.64
C PHE A 388 -8.51 7.96 11.09
N LYS A 389 -9.82 8.12 11.28
CA LYS A 389 -10.78 7.02 11.43
C LYS A 389 -11.29 6.58 10.07
N LEU A 390 -11.89 5.39 10.01
CA LEU A 390 -12.44 4.79 8.80
C LEU A 390 -13.93 4.58 8.90
#